data_AF-A0A1A8IJP7-F1
#
_entry.id   AF-A0A1A8IJP7-F1
#
_cell.length_a   1.000
_cell.length_b   1.000
_cell.length_c   1.000
_cell.angle_alpha   90.00
_cell.angle_beta   90.00
_cell.angle_gamma   90.00
#
_symmetry.space_group_name_H-M   'P 1'
#
loop_
_entity.id
_entity.type
_entity.pdbx_description
1 polymer ?
#
loop_
_entity_poly.entity_id
_entity_poly.type
_entity_poly.pdbx_seq_one_letter_code
_entity_poly.pdbx_strand_id
1 'polypeptide(L)'
;MGVVKSYNLKAGGDKIPVTKQNRKEYVQLYIDFLLNKSIYTQFAAFYHGFHSVCASDALMLLRPEEVEMLVCGSPELDMVAMQKAAQYEGYSKTDTPVRCFWDVVLAFPLELQKKLLHFATGSDRVPVGGMADLNFKISKIDVPADWLPISHTCFNQICLPPYRTRKELKHKLTIAISNAEGFGLE
;
A
#
# COMPACT_ATOMS: atom_id res chain seq x y z
N MET A 1 29.69 -7.66 4.01
CA MET A 1 30.22 -7.82 2.64
C MET A 1 29.51 -9.00 1.98
N GLY A 2 29.04 -8.87 0.74
CA GLY A 2 28.40 -9.98 0.03
C GLY A 2 29.43 -11.00 -0.47
N VAL A 3 29.05 -12.28 -0.50
CA VAL A 3 29.85 -13.37 -1.09
C VAL A 3 29.15 -13.85 -2.35
N VAL A 4 29.86 -13.90 -3.48
CA VAL A 4 29.33 -14.49 -4.72
C VAL A 4 29.35 -16.01 -4.58
N LYS A 5 28.20 -16.64 -4.82
CA LYS A 5 28.06 -18.10 -4.82
C LYS A 5 27.43 -18.55 -6.14
N SER A 6 28.00 -19.61 -6.72
CA SER A 6 27.48 -20.25 -7.92
C SER A 6 26.73 -21.53 -7.55
N TYR A 7 25.58 -21.75 -8.19
CA TYR A 7 24.73 -22.92 -7.95
C TYR A 7 24.42 -23.63 -9.26
N ASN A 8 24.60 -24.95 -9.25
CA ASN A 8 24.19 -25.79 -10.35
C ASN A 8 22.66 -25.99 -10.31
N LEU A 9 21.98 -25.60 -11.39
CA LEU A 9 20.52 -25.75 -11.53
C LEU A 9 20.08 -27.22 -11.67
N LYS A 10 20.98 -28.06 -12.18
CA LYS A 10 20.86 -29.52 -12.25
C LYS A 10 22.24 -30.16 -12.09
N ALA A 11 22.28 -31.48 -11.88
CA ALA A 11 23.54 -32.21 -11.74
C ALA A 11 24.47 -31.94 -12.95
N GLY A 12 25.69 -31.49 -12.67
CA GLY A 12 26.69 -31.13 -13.71
C GLY A 12 26.31 -29.92 -14.57
N GLY A 13 25.39 -29.05 -14.11
CA GLY A 13 24.88 -27.91 -14.88
C GLY A 13 25.97 -26.93 -15.34
N ASP A 14 27.05 -26.80 -14.59
CA ASP A 14 28.25 -26.00 -14.92
C ASP A 14 28.92 -26.44 -16.23
N LYS A 15 28.70 -27.68 -16.67
CA LYS A 15 29.29 -28.26 -17.88
C LYS A 15 28.32 -28.32 -19.06
N ILE A 16 27.08 -27.86 -18.88
CA ILE A 16 26.02 -27.98 -19.88
C ILE A 16 25.74 -26.58 -20.45
N PRO A 17 26.18 -26.28 -21.68
CA PRO A 17 25.87 -24.99 -22.29
C PRO A 17 24.38 -24.88 -22.59
N VAL A 18 23.84 -23.67 -22.46
CA VAL A 18 22.46 -23.38 -22.87
C VAL A 18 22.40 -23.32 -24.40
N THR A 19 21.49 -24.09 -24.98
CA THR A 19 21.25 -24.23 -26.42
C THR A 19 19.78 -23.91 -26.75
N LYS A 20 19.45 -23.75 -28.03
CA LYS A 20 18.07 -23.52 -28.47
C LYS A 20 17.13 -24.66 -28.05
N GLN A 21 17.66 -25.88 -27.92
CA GLN A 21 16.93 -27.08 -27.55
C GLN A 21 16.66 -27.14 -26.03
N ASN A 22 17.63 -26.79 -25.18
CA ASN A 22 17.49 -26.89 -23.72
C ASN A 22 17.07 -25.58 -23.03
N ARG A 23 16.94 -24.46 -23.75
CA ARG A 23 16.60 -23.15 -23.17
C ARG A 23 15.34 -23.14 -22.30
N LYS A 24 14.31 -23.91 -22.66
CA LYS A 24 13.06 -23.99 -21.88
C LYS A 24 13.29 -24.66 -20.53
N GLU A 25 14.05 -25.75 -20.52
CA GLU A 25 14.44 -26.46 -19.29
C GLU A 25 15.28 -25.54 -18.40
N TYR A 26 16.27 -24.85 -18.97
CA TYR A 26 17.09 -23.89 -18.25
C TYR A 26 16.24 -22.81 -17.56
N VAL A 27 15.30 -22.20 -18.29
CA VAL A 27 14.39 -21.19 -17.72
C VAL A 27 13.56 -21.78 -16.58
N GLN A 28 13.00 -22.98 -16.74
CA GLN A 28 12.21 -23.62 -15.69
C GLN A 28 13.02 -23.90 -14.42
N LEU A 29 14.23 -24.45 -14.57
CA LEU A 29 15.12 -24.73 -13.45
C LEU A 29 15.59 -23.45 -12.75
N TYR A 30 15.83 -22.40 -13.53
CA TYR A 30 16.22 -21.10 -12.99
C TYR A 30 15.08 -20.46 -12.18
N ILE A 31 13.85 -20.49 -12.69
CA ILE A 31 12.66 -20.00 -11.98
C ILE A 31 12.47 -20.78 -10.67
N ASP A 32 12.55 -22.12 -10.71
CA ASP A 32 12.42 -22.96 -9.52
C ASP A 32 13.54 -22.69 -8.50
N PHE A 33 14.78 -22.48 -8.96
CA PHE A 33 15.87 -22.11 -8.07
C PHE A 33 15.61 -20.76 -7.40
N LEU A 34 15.23 -19.75 -8.19
CA LEU A 34 15.03 -18.39 -7.71
C LEU A 34 13.87 -18.30 -6.72
N LEU A 35 12.71 -18.89 -7.06
CA LEU A 35 11.48 -18.73 -6.28
C LEU A 35 11.32 -19.77 -5.17
N ASN A 36 11.89 -20.97 -5.31
CA ASN A 36 11.70 -22.04 -4.33
C ASN A 36 13.01 -22.40 -3.62
N LYS A 37 14.02 -22.90 -4.36
CA LYS A 37 15.18 -23.55 -3.74
C LYS A 37 16.08 -22.59 -2.97
N SER A 38 16.31 -21.38 -3.51
CA SER A 38 17.24 -20.42 -2.93
C SER A 38 16.78 -19.84 -1.59
N ILE A 39 15.47 -19.86 -1.33
CA ILE A 39 14.83 -19.34 -0.12
C ILE A 39 14.16 -20.43 0.72
N TYR A 40 14.32 -21.72 0.36
CA TYR A 40 13.52 -22.81 0.91
C TYR A 40 13.57 -22.87 2.43
N THR A 41 14.75 -22.69 3.03
CA THR A 41 14.91 -22.73 4.49
C THR A 41 14.10 -21.65 5.20
N GLN A 42 14.15 -20.41 4.70
CA GLN A 42 13.42 -19.27 5.26
C GLN A 42 11.92 -19.41 5.01
N PHE A 43 11.54 -19.82 3.79
CA PHE A 43 10.14 -20.02 3.42
C PHE A 43 9.51 -21.16 4.23
N ALA A 44 10.20 -22.28 4.45
CA ALA A 44 9.69 -23.39 5.25
C ALA A 44 9.43 -22.96 6.71
N ALA A 45 10.34 -22.18 7.31
CA ALA A 45 10.13 -21.64 8.65
C ALA A 45 8.90 -20.70 8.71
N PHE A 46 8.77 -19.79 7.73
CA PHE A 46 7.59 -18.94 7.60
C PHE A 46 6.31 -19.76 7.41
N TYR A 47 6.33 -20.73 6.50
CA TYR A 47 5.21 -21.62 6.19
C TYR A 47 4.71 -22.36 7.43
N HIS A 48 5.60 -22.98 8.19
CA HIS A 48 5.24 -23.68 9.43
C HIS A 48 4.70 -22.73 10.50
N GLY A 49 5.32 -21.56 10.68
CA GLY A 49 4.85 -20.54 11.62
C GLY A 49 3.45 -20.02 11.25
N PHE A 50 3.25 -19.66 9.99
CA PHE A 50 1.97 -19.19 9.47
C PHE A 50 0.87 -20.26 9.63
N HIS A 51 1.14 -21.51 9.22
CA HIS A 51 0.18 -22.60 9.38
C HIS A 51 -0.05 -23.00 10.83
N SER A 52 0.86 -22.75 11.78
CA SER A 52 0.60 -23.05 13.20
C SER A 52 -0.53 -22.21 13.82
N VAL A 53 -0.77 -21.01 13.26
CA VAL A 53 -1.81 -20.07 13.72
C VAL A 53 -3.01 -20.10 12.79
N CYS A 54 -2.75 -20.09 11.48
CA CYS A 54 -3.75 -20.02 10.44
C CYS A 54 -4.18 -21.40 9.89
N ALA A 55 -3.92 -22.50 10.64
CA ALA A 55 -4.17 -23.89 10.23
C ALA A 55 -5.65 -24.13 9.87
N SER A 56 -5.99 -23.81 8.64
CA SER A 56 -7.27 -24.08 8.03
C SER A 56 -7.02 -24.46 6.58
N ASP A 57 -7.59 -25.60 6.18
CA ASP A 57 -7.64 -26.01 4.78
C ASP A 57 -8.36 -24.98 3.90
N ALA A 58 -9.07 -24.02 4.50
CA ALA A 58 -9.70 -22.90 3.79
C ALA A 58 -8.69 -22.08 2.98
N LEU A 59 -7.44 -21.92 3.46
CA LEU A 59 -6.41 -21.20 2.70
C LEU A 59 -6.01 -21.92 1.42
N MET A 60 -6.12 -23.26 1.38
CA MET A 60 -5.84 -24.07 0.19
C MET A 60 -6.95 -23.96 -0.87
N LEU A 61 -8.12 -23.43 -0.50
CA LEU A 61 -9.23 -23.17 -1.42
C LEU A 61 -9.11 -21.81 -2.10
N LEU A 62 -8.21 -20.94 -1.64
CA LEU A 62 -8.03 -19.59 -2.14
C LEU A 62 -6.96 -19.54 -3.24
N ARG A 63 -7.19 -18.66 -4.21
CA ARG A 63 -6.19 -18.28 -5.21
C ARG A 63 -5.14 -17.35 -4.59
N PRO A 64 -3.92 -17.26 -5.15
CA PRO A 64 -2.87 -16.38 -4.63
C PRO A 64 -3.32 -14.92 -4.46
N GLU A 65 -4.15 -14.41 -5.37
CA GLU A 65 -4.67 -13.04 -5.32
C GLU A 65 -5.68 -12.83 -4.19
N GLU A 66 -6.42 -13.87 -3.81
CA GLU A 66 -7.36 -13.83 -2.69
C GLU A 66 -6.62 -13.85 -1.35
N VAL A 67 -5.52 -14.61 -1.27
CA VAL A 67 -4.62 -14.59 -0.11
C VAL A 67 -3.93 -13.23 0.02
N GLU A 68 -3.45 -12.64 -1.09
CA GLU A 68 -2.92 -11.27 -1.09
C GLU A 68 -3.98 -10.30 -0.57
N MET A 69 -5.23 -10.38 -1.04
CA MET A 69 -6.29 -9.48 -0.58
C MET A 69 -6.55 -9.62 0.93
N LEU A 70 -6.56 -10.84 1.47
CA LEU A 70 -6.77 -11.07 2.90
C LEU A 70 -5.63 -10.52 3.77
N VAL A 71 -4.38 -10.63 3.30
CA VAL A 71 -3.19 -10.21 4.06
C VAL A 71 -2.89 -8.73 3.88
N CYS A 72 -2.95 -8.25 2.64
CA CYS A 72 -2.53 -6.90 2.24
C CYS A 72 -3.70 -5.92 2.13
N GLY A 73 -4.94 -6.40 1.99
CA GLY A 73 -6.11 -5.56 1.72
C GLY A 73 -6.39 -5.33 0.24
N SER A 74 -7.48 -4.64 -0.06
CA SER A 74 -7.90 -4.36 -1.44
C SER A 74 -7.09 -3.21 -2.06
N PRO A 75 -6.67 -3.33 -3.35
CA PRO A 75 -6.10 -2.21 -4.10
C PRO A 75 -7.16 -1.26 -4.67
N GLU A 76 -8.44 -1.61 -4.61
CA GLU A 76 -9.53 -0.82 -5.18
C GLU A 76 -9.90 0.35 -4.26
N LEU A 77 -9.83 1.56 -4.80
CA LEU A 77 -10.12 2.78 -4.05
C LEU A 77 -11.50 3.32 -4.42
N ASP A 78 -12.43 3.26 -3.47
CA ASP A 78 -13.72 3.96 -3.53
C ASP A 78 -13.70 5.18 -2.59
N MET A 79 -13.22 6.31 -3.12
CA MET A 79 -13.18 7.58 -2.39
C MET A 79 -14.57 8.11 -2.03
N VAL A 80 -15.63 7.68 -2.72
CA VAL A 80 -17.01 8.06 -2.40
C VAL A 80 -17.48 7.30 -1.16
N ALA A 81 -17.16 6.01 -1.06
CA ALA A 81 -17.39 5.23 0.16
C ALA A 81 -16.62 5.82 1.35
N MET A 82 -15.34 6.16 1.15
CA MET A 82 -14.53 6.84 2.16
C MET A 82 -15.17 8.16 2.63
N GLN A 83 -15.65 9.00 1.70
CA GLN A 83 -16.35 10.24 2.03
C GLN A 83 -17.62 10.01 2.87
N LYS A 84 -18.39 8.96 2.54
CA LYS A 84 -19.64 8.65 3.24
C LYS A 84 -19.38 8.20 4.68
N ALA A 85 -18.31 7.46 4.92
CA ALA A 85 -17.94 6.95 6.24
C ALA A 85 -17.04 7.90 7.05
N ALA A 86 -16.53 8.98 6.43
CA ALA A 86 -15.60 9.91 7.08
C ALA A 86 -16.20 10.58 8.31
N GLN A 87 -15.40 10.67 9.35
CA GLN A 87 -15.72 11.35 10.60
C GLN A 87 -15.05 12.73 10.64
N TYR A 88 -15.68 13.68 11.34
CA TYR A 88 -15.22 15.07 11.40
C TYR A 88 -15.09 15.52 12.85
N GLU A 89 -13.95 16.11 13.21
CA GLU A 89 -13.68 16.64 14.55
C GLU A 89 -13.36 18.13 14.44
N GLY A 90 -14.13 18.99 15.11
CA GLY A 90 -13.97 20.44 15.00
C GLY A 90 -14.37 21.06 13.64
N TYR A 91 -14.75 20.23 12.66
CA TYR A 91 -15.47 20.61 11.45
C TYR A 91 -16.80 19.87 11.35
N SER A 92 -17.73 20.45 10.60
CA SER A 92 -18.91 19.79 10.07
C SER A 92 -18.68 19.38 8.61
N LYS A 93 -19.41 18.35 8.16
CA LYS A 93 -19.46 17.90 6.76
C LYS A 93 -19.79 19.04 5.78
N THR A 94 -20.53 20.06 6.23
CA THR A 94 -20.96 21.21 5.42
C THR A 94 -19.94 22.35 5.37
N ASP A 95 -18.88 22.29 6.18
CA ASP A 95 -17.92 23.38 6.25
C ASP A 95 -17.12 23.50 4.95
N THR A 96 -16.77 24.73 4.59
CA THR A 96 -16.08 25.03 3.33
C THR A 96 -14.78 24.23 3.16
N PRO A 97 -13.89 24.10 4.16
CA PRO A 97 -12.67 23.29 4.03
C PRO A 97 -12.98 21.82 3.71
N VAL A 98 -14.00 21.24 4.36
CA VAL A 98 -14.40 19.84 4.17
C VAL A 98 -14.99 19.61 2.79
N ARG A 99 -15.90 20.48 2.33
CA ARG A 99 -16.45 20.39 0.97
C ARG A 99 -15.36 20.53 -0.09
N CYS A 100 -14.48 21.51 0.08
CA CYS A 100 -13.33 21.70 -0.81
C CYS A 100 -12.39 20.50 -0.80
N PHE A 101 -12.17 19.84 0.35
CA PHE A 101 -11.36 18.64 0.44
C PHE A 101 -11.92 17.54 -0.46
N TRP A 102 -13.19 17.21 -0.32
CA TRP A 102 -13.80 16.15 -1.12
C TRP A 102 -13.91 16.50 -2.61
N ASP A 103 -14.22 17.77 -2.95
CA ASP A 103 -14.21 18.24 -4.34
C ASP A 103 -12.83 18.13 -5.02
N VAL A 104 -11.76 18.16 -4.22
CA VAL A 104 -10.38 17.98 -4.70
C VAL A 104 -10.03 16.50 -4.78
N VAL A 105 -10.29 15.73 -3.72
CA VAL A 105 -9.93 14.30 -3.63
C VAL A 105 -10.68 13.44 -4.65
N LEU A 106 -11.98 13.69 -4.83
CA LEU A 106 -12.78 12.98 -5.83
C LEU A 106 -12.36 13.33 -7.28
N ALA A 107 -11.72 14.49 -7.47
CA ALA A 107 -11.19 14.92 -8.76
C ALA A 107 -9.71 14.57 -8.98
N PHE A 108 -9.05 13.94 -8.01
CA PHE A 108 -7.67 13.50 -8.15
C PHE A 108 -7.55 12.29 -9.07
N PRO A 109 -6.46 12.18 -9.85
CA PRO A 109 -6.11 10.93 -10.51
C PRO A 109 -5.78 9.85 -9.47
N LEU A 110 -5.89 8.58 -9.86
CA LEU A 110 -5.66 7.42 -8.99
C LEU A 110 -4.33 7.50 -8.22
N GLU A 111 -3.26 7.96 -8.87
CA GLU A 111 -1.95 8.11 -8.24
C GLU A 111 -1.95 9.08 -7.05
N LEU A 112 -2.66 10.21 -7.15
CA LEU A 112 -2.79 11.15 -6.04
C LEU A 112 -3.77 10.64 -4.97
N GLN A 113 -4.77 9.85 -5.35
CA GLN A 113 -5.67 9.17 -4.41
C GLN A 113 -4.91 8.15 -3.55
N LYS A 114 -4.02 7.36 -4.16
CA LYS A 114 -3.12 6.44 -3.43
C LYS A 114 -2.17 7.18 -2.50
N LYS A 115 -1.56 8.28 -2.95
CA LYS A 115 -0.71 9.12 -2.10
C LYS A 115 -1.46 9.73 -0.93
N LEU A 116 -2.71 10.16 -1.13
CA LEU A 116 -3.57 10.63 -0.05
C LEU A 116 -3.85 9.52 0.96
N LEU A 117 -4.18 8.31 0.49
CA LEU A 117 -4.42 7.17 1.36
C LEU A 117 -3.17 6.87 2.20
N HIS A 118 -2.02 6.75 1.55
CA HIS A 118 -0.74 6.52 2.22
C HIS A 118 -0.40 7.65 3.21
N PHE A 119 -0.63 8.90 2.84
CA PHE A 119 -0.47 10.03 3.74
C PHE A 119 -1.34 9.93 5.00
N ALA A 120 -2.60 9.49 4.84
CA ALA A 120 -3.56 9.37 5.93
C ALA A 120 -3.36 8.13 6.80
N THR A 121 -2.89 7.02 6.25
CA THR A 121 -2.95 5.68 6.89
C THR A 121 -1.60 4.98 6.99
N GLY A 122 -0.58 5.46 6.27
CA GLY A 122 0.71 4.77 6.11
C GLY A 122 0.67 3.56 5.17
N SER A 123 -0.46 3.28 4.52
CA SER A 123 -0.65 2.16 3.59
C SER A 123 -1.30 2.63 2.29
N ASP A 124 -0.94 2.03 1.17
CA ASP A 124 -1.61 2.24 -0.11
C ASP A 124 -2.75 1.25 -0.36
N ARG A 125 -3.03 0.35 0.61
CA ARG A 125 -4.12 -0.64 0.57
C ARG A 125 -5.20 -0.32 1.61
N VAL A 126 -6.43 -0.73 1.32
CA VAL A 126 -7.59 -0.56 2.23
C VAL A 126 -8.06 -1.89 2.83
N PRO A 127 -8.79 -1.88 3.96
CA PRO A 127 -9.35 -3.10 4.52
C PRO A 127 -10.15 -3.91 3.49
N VAL A 128 -10.24 -5.22 3.68
CA VAL A 128 -11.01 -6.12 2.80
C VAL A 128 -12.49 -5.72 2.72
N GLY A 129 -13.06 -5.17 3.80
CA GLY A 129 -14.41 -4.61 3.82
C GLY A 129 -14.58 -3.30 3.04
N GLY A 130 -13.50 -2.77 2.47
CA GLY A 130 -13.48 -1.56 1.65
C GLY A 130 -13.15 -0.29 2.44
N MET A 131 -13.16 0.85 1.74
CA MET A 131 -12.76 2.15 2.32
C MET A 131 -13.72 2.67 3.40
N ALA A 132 -14.94 2.16 3.47
CA ALA A 132 -15.90 2.53 4.51
C ALA A 132 -15.43 2.08 5.91
N ASP A 133 -14.67 0.99 5.98
CA ASP A 133 -14.17 0.42 7.23
C ASP A 133 -12.83 1.05 7.69
N LEU A 134 -12.30 2.01 6.91
CA LEU A 134 -11.02 2.66 7.21
C LEU A 134 -11.09 3.57 8.46
N ASN A 135 -12.29 3.93 8.93
CA ASN A 135 -12.47 4.90 10.03
C ASN A 135 -11.71 6.22 9.80
N PHE A 136 -11.75 6.74 8.57
CA PHE A 136 -11.03 7.94 8.18
C PHE A 136 -11.58 9.20 8.86
N LYS A 137 -10.68 10.07 9.33
CA LYS A 137 -11.03 11.29 10.08
C LYS A 137 -10.45 12.55 9.44
N ILE A 138 -11.25 13.61 9.45
CA ILE A 138 -10.80 14.98 9.15
C ILE A 138 -11.00 15.84 10.40
N SER A 139 -9.89 16.32 10.97
CA SER A 139 -9.92 17.16 12.16
C SER A 139 -9.51 18.60 11.83
N LYS A 140 -10.15 19.57 12.46
CA LYS A 140 -9.73 20.97 12.40
C LYS A 140 -8.47 21.19 13.22
N ILE A 141 -7.55 21.95 12.66
CA ILE A 141 -6.42 22.52 13.41
C ILE A 141 -6.48 24.04 13.35
N ASP A 142 -6.36 24.67 14.51
CA ASP A 142 -6.38 26.13 14.66
C ASP A 142 -4.98 26.70 14.39
N VAL A 143 -4.58 26.64 13.12
CA VAL A 143 -3.33 27.21 12.60
C VAL A 143 -3.63 28.17 11.45
N PRO A 144 -2.71 29.08 11.11
CA PRO A 144 -2.81 29.90 9.92
C PRO A 144 -3.06 29.08 8.64
N ALA A 145 -3.87 29.63 7.72
CA ALA A 145 -4.27 28.94 6.49
C ALA A 145 -3.12 28.71 5.48
N ASP A 146 -1.93 29.26 5.72
CA ASP A 146 -0.75 28.99 4.90
C ASP A 146 -0.01 27.70 5.30
N TRP A 147 -0.35 27.09 6.43
CA TRP A 147 0.21 25.80 6.84
C TRP A 147 -0.20 24.67 5.90
N LEU A 148 0.61 23.61 5.85
CA LEU A 148 0.25 22.36 5.17
C LEU A 148 -0.65 21.51 6.07
N PRO A 149 -1.51 20.64 5.50
CA PRO A 149 -2.21 19.65 6.30
C PRO A 149 -1.21 18.65 6.90
N ILE A 150 -1.56 18.09 8.05
CA ILE A 150 -0.76 17.11 8.79
C ILE A 150 -1.55 15.81 8.88
N SER A 151 -0.89 14.66 8.97
CA SER A 151 -1.57 13.39 9.21
C SER A 151 -1.13 12.73 10.51
N HIS A 152 -2.04 11.93 11.07
CA HIS A 152 -1.75 10.99 12.15
C HIS A 152 -2.14 9.59 11.67
N THR A 153 -1.18 8.89 11.08
CA THR A 153 -1.40 7.60 10.42
C THR A 153 -1.97 6.53 11.35
N CYS A 154 -1.53 6.50 12.62
CA CYS A 154 -2.07 5.60 13.65
C CYS A 154 -3.58 5.72 13.86
N PHE A 155 -4.20 6.84 13.45
CA PHE A 155 -5.61 7.13 13.64
C PHE A 155 -6.37 7.37 12.33
N ASN A 156 -5.75 7.08 11.17
CA ASN A 156 -6.32 7.34 9.84
C ASN A 156 -6.86 8.77 9.69
N GLN A 157 -6.10 9.75 10.20
CA GLN A 157 -6.58 11.11 10.41
C GLN A 157 -5.76 12.13 9.62
N ILE A 158 -6.46 13.07 8.97
CA ILE A 158 -5.88 14.29 8.40
C ILE A 158 -6.35 15.51 9.20
N CYS A 159 -5.40 16.31 9.64
CA CYS A 159 -5.59 17.59 10.29
C CYS A 159 -5.54 18.72 9.25
N LEU A 160 -6.67 19.39 9.04
CA LEU A 160 -6.86 20.35 7.96
C LEU A 160 -6.94 21.80 8.48
N PRO A 161 -6.04 22.70 8.06
CA PRO A 161 -6.18 24.14 8.28
C PRO A 161 -7.47 24.72 7.68
N PRO A 162 -7.94 25.89 8.14
CA PRO A 162 -9.19 26.50 7.67
C PRO A 162 -9.05 27.16 6.28
N TYR A 163 -8.69 26.37 5.26
CA TYR A 163 -8.56 26.83 3.87
C TYR A 163 -9.88 27.38 3.34
N ARG A 164 -9.82 28.51 2.65
CA ARG A 164 -11.03 29.24 2.22
C ARG A 164 -11.46 28.90 0.80
N THR A 165 -10.55 28.36 0.00
CA THR A 165 -10.80 28.10 -1.43
C THR A 165 -10.34 26.72 -1.85
N ARG A 166 -11.05 26.16 -2.84
CA ARG A 166 -10.68 24.90 -3.49
C ARG A 166 -9.26 24.93 -4.07
N LYS A 167 -8.84 26.07 -4.64
CA LYS A 167 -7.53 26.25 -5.26
C LYS A 167 -6.40 26.15 -4.22
N GLU A 168 -6.56 26.85 -3.10
CA GLU A 168 -5.63 26.83 -1.97
C GLU A 168 -5.51 25.41 -1.39
N LEU A 169 -6.64 24.78 -1.08
CA LEU A 169 -6.66 23.43 -0.56
C LEU A 169 -5.98 22.44 -1.51
N LYS A 170 -6.33 22.49 -2.82
CA LYS A 170 -5.71 21.61 -3.82
C LYS A 170 -4.20 21.76 -3.83
N HIS A 171 -3.70 22.99 -3.83
CA HIS A 171 -2.27 23.26 -3.86
C HIS A 171 -1.56 22.71 -2.61
N LYS A 172 -2.04 23.07 -1.41
CA LYS A 172 -1.44 22.68 -0.13
C LYS A 172 -1.53 21.17 0.11
N LEU A 173 -2.68 20.56 -0.17
CA LEU A 173 -2.86 19.11 -0.04
C LEU A 173 -1.95 18.34 -1.01
N THR A 174 -1.84 18.78 -2.27
CA THR A 174 -0.96 18.14 -3.25
C THR A 174 0.51 18.19 -2.81
N ILE A 175 0.96 19.32 -2.26
CA ILE A 175 2.31 19.45 -1.69
C ILE A 175 2.51 18.45 -0.56
N ALA A 176 1.59 18.43 0.43
CA ALA A 176 1.73 17.56 1.59
C ALA A 176 1.81 16.08 1.19
N ILE A 177 0.85 15.58 0.38
CA ILE A 177 0.83 14.16 0.00
C ILE A 177 1.95 13.76 -0.96
N SER A 178 2.54 14.72 -1.70
CA SER A 178 3.62 14.42 -2.64
C SER A 178 5.00 14.44 -1.98
N ASN A 179 5.12 15.06 -0.80
CA ASN A 179 6.39 15.19 -0.05
C ASN A 179 6.29 14.55 1.34
N ALA A 180 5.32 13.65 1.54
CA ALA A 180 5.08 12.95 2.80
C ALA A 180 6.07 11.79 3.05
N GLU A 181 6.95 11.51 2.10
CA GLU A 181 8.01 10.52 2.25
C GLU A 181 9.13 11.09 3.15
N GLY A 182 9.11 10.77 4.44
CA GLY A 182 10.33 10.81 5.27
C GLY A 182 11.01 9.44 5.20
N PHE A 183 12.31 9.25 4.96
CA PHE A 183 13.47 10.15 4.87
C PHE A 183 14.14 10.01 3.50
N GLY A 184 14.41 11.14 2.83
CA GLY A 184 15.15 11.24 1.57
C GLY A 184 16.15 12.40 1.55
N LEU A 185 16.77 12.69 2.70
CA LEU A 185 17.95 13.54 2.81
C LEU A 185 19.01 12.74 3.56
N GLU A 186 19.84 12.02 2.79
CA GLU A 186 21.27 11.86 3.09
C GLU A 186 22.05 12.80 2.16
#